data_AF-A0A7X4CJ43-F1
#
_entry.id   AF-A0A7X4CJ43-F1
#
_cell.length_a   1.000
_cell.length_b   1.000
_cell.length_c   1.000
_cell.angle_alpha   90.00
_cell.angle_beta   90.00
_cell.angle_gamma   90.00
#
_symmetry.space_group_name_H-M   'P 1'
#
loop_
_entity.id
_entity.type
_entity.pdbx_description
1 polymer ?
#
loop_
_entity_poly.entity_id
_entity_poly.type
_entity_poly.pdbx_seq_one_letter_code
_entity_poly.pdbx_strand_id
1 'polypeptide(L)' 'FIVVICGEIMTMPGLPRVPAAESICLNDAGEIEGLF' A
#
# COMPACT_ATOMS: atom_id res chain seq x y z
N PHE A 1 -1.32 -0.57 27.53
CA PHE A 1 -0.50 0.64 27.74
C PHE A 1 -1.35 1.86 27.37
N ILE A 2 -0.96 3.07 27.78
CA ILE A 2 -1.69 4.31 27.47
C ILE A 2 -1.04 4.96 26.24
N VAL A 3 -1.86 5.46 25.31
CA VAL A 3 -1.42 6.22 24.13
C VAL A 3 -2.11 7.57 24.15
N VAL A 4 -1.34 8.66 24.21
CA VAL A 4 -1.86 10.04 24.17
C VAL A 4 -1.80 10.55 22.74
N ILE A 5 -2.94 11.03 22.24
CA ILE A 5 -3.11 11.52 20.86
C ILE A 5 -3.23 13.04 20.91
N CYS A 6 -2.32 13.76 20.26
CA CYS A 6 -2.25 15.23 20.26
C CYS A 6 -2.78 15.88 18.97
N GLY A 7 -3.46 15.11 18.11
CA GLY A 7 -3.95 15.55 16.80
C GLY A 7 -4.60 14.39 16.07
N GLU A 8 -5.04 14.59 14.83
CA GLU A 8 -5.61 13.49 14.05
C GLU A 8 -4.56 12.44 13.71
N ILE A 9 -4.91 11.16 13.88
CA ILE A 9 -4.10 10.02 13.49
C ILE A 9 -4.84 9.27 12.39
N MET A 10 -4.20 9.14 11.24
CA MET A 10 -4.70 8.32 10.14
C MET A 10 -4.48 6.84 10.46
N THR A 11 -5.52 6.15 10.91
CA THR A 11 -5.48 4.71 11.22
C THR A 11 -5.83 3.83 10.02
N MET A 12 -6.42 4.41 8.97
CA MET A 12 -6.77 3.73 7.73
C MET A 12 -6.33 4.57 6.53
N PRO A 13 -5.11 4.36 6.00
CA PRO A 13 -4.64 5.09 4.83
C PRO A 13 -5.42 4.68 3.58
N GLY A 14 -5.64 5.65 2.69
CA GLY A 14 -6.18 5.41 1.34
C GLY A 14 -5.08 5.06 0.33
N LEU A 15 -5.51 4.65 -0.87
CA LEU A 15 -4.59 4.46 -1.99
C LEU A 15 -4.24 5.81 -2.65
N PRO A 16 -3.04 5.94 -3.23
CA PRO A 16 -2.68 7.11 -4.04
C PRO A 16 -3.49 7.14 -5.35
N ARG A 17 -3.39 8.25 -6.10
CA ARG A 17 -4.10 8.45 -7.37
C ARG A 17 -3.86 7.34 -8.40
N VAL A 18 -2.65 6.80 -8.44
CA VAL A 18 -2.27 5.64 -9.27
C VAL A 18 -1.81 4.54 -8.31
N PRO A 19 -2.65 3.52 -8.03
CA PRO A 19 -2.29 2.42 -7.14
C PRO A 19 -1.19 1.54 -7.75
N ALA A 20 -0.20 1.13 -6.96
CA ALA A 20 0.80 0.15 -7.39
C ALA A 20 0.19 -1.19 -7.85
N ALA A 21 -1.02 -1.50 -7.38
CA ALA A 21 -1.79 -2.66 -7.83
C ALA A 21 -2.08 -2.68 -9.34
N GLU A 22 -2.07 -1.54 -10.04
CA GLU A 22 -2.24 -1.51 -11.50
C GLU A 22 -1.06 -2.12 -12.26
N SER A 23 0.14 -2.09 -11.68
CA SER A 23 1.37 -2.62 -12.29
C SER A 23 1.79 -3.99 -11.75
N ILE A 24 1.18 -4.47 -10.67
CA ILE A 24 1.54 -5.76 -10.07
C ILE A 24 0.92 -6.91 -10.88
N CYS A 25 1.76 -7.78 -11.43
CA CYS A 25 1.33 -8.94 -12.20
C CYS A 25 2.31 -10.13 -12.09
N LEU A 26 1.90 -11.27 -12.63
CA LEU A 26 2.78 -12.40 -12.88
C LEU A 26 3.12 -12.46 -14.37
N ASN A 27 4.39 -12.63 -14.70
CA ASN A 27 4.83 -12.84 -16.07
C ASN A 27 4.71 -14.32 -16.49
N ASP A 28 5.05 -14.61 -17.75
CA ASP A 28 4.93 -15.97 -18.32
C ASP A 28 5.84 -17.01 -17.64
N ALA A 29 6.90 -16.57 -16.97
CA ALA A 29 7.78 -17.41 -16.16
C ALA A 29 7.23 -17.65 -14.74
N GLY A 30 6.10 -17.02 -14.38
CA GLY A 30 5.52 -17.07 -13.04
C GLY A 30 6.22 -16.16 -12.02
N GLU A 31 7.01 -15.20 -12.48
CA GLU A 31 7.71 -14.23 -11.62
C GLU A 31 6.84 -12.98 -11.40
N ILE A 32 7.02 -12.33 -10.26
CA ILE A 32 6.26 -11.14 -9.89
C ILE A 32 6.92 -9.88 -10.48
N GLU A 33 6.17 -9.09 -11.22
CA GLU A 33 6.56 -7.77 -11.74
C GLU A 33 5.78 -6.65 -11.05
N GLY A 34 6.37 -5.44 -10.98
CA GLY A 34 5.69 -4.24 -10.48
C GLY A 34 5.48 -4.14 -8.96
N LEU A 35 6.08 -5.05 -8.18
CA LEU A 35 5.99 -5.06 -6.71
C LEU A 35 7.00 -4.13 -6.02
N PHE A 36 8.09 -3.77 -6.72
CA PHE A 36 9.17 -2.90 -6.23
C PHE A 36 9.72 -2.00 -7.33
#